data_AF-A0AA97EH40-F1
#
_entry.id   AF-A0AA97EH40-F1
#
_cell.length_a   1.000
_cell.length_b   1.000
_cell.length_c   1.000
_cell.angle_alpha   90.00
_cell.angle_beta   90.00
_cell.angle_gamma   90.00
#
_symmetry.space_group_name_H-M   'P 1'
#
loop_
_entity.id
_entity.type
_entity.pdbx_description
1 polymer ?
#
loop_
_entity_poly.entity_id
_entity_poly.type
_entity_poly.pdbx_seq_one_letter_code
_entity_poly.pdbx_strand_id
1 'polypeptide(L)'
;MPFSADTARILAEPLVQAFFQETAGDWRSERRYYTLKSGETQNVVSRITIEFLPAGADPLLELAELHQLDPSKPLVCGTTVAWESDYVGTGKKPVVGSTIFGVRGTTLYRDRGFATPKPVTAQYHFNDNRTLVLKTQYNDSSFEEELRLIGQRYRTRQTVISRAGEEIMIGQYLETRI
;
A
#
# COMPACT_ATOMS: atom_id res chain seq x y z
N MET A 1 -14.20 19.84 -4.12
CA MET A 1 -15.24 19.01 -4.80
C MET A 1 -14.59 17.68 -5.10
N PRO A 2 -15.12 16.55 -4.60
CA PRO A 2 -14.63 15.24 -5.04
C PRO A 2 -14.87 15.10 -6.55
N PHE A 3 -13.98 14.39 -7.24
CA PHE A 3 -14.17 14.08 -8.66
C PHE A 3 -15.45 13.25 -8.84
N SER A 4 -16.13 13.37 -9.98
CA SER A 4 -17.19 12.41 -10.33
C SER A 4 -16.58 11.01 -10.45
N ALA A 5 -17.38 9.96 -10.26
CA ALA A 5 -16.90 8.58 -10.35
C ALA A 5 -16.25 8.27 -11.72
N ASP A 6 -16.78 8.85 -12.80
CA ASP A 6 -16.24 8.68 -14.15
C ASP A 6 -14.93 9.44 -14.36
N THR A 7 -14.82 10.66 -13.84
CA THR A 7 -13.58 11.44 -13.88
C THR A 7 -12.49 10.79 -13.02
N ALA A 8 -12.84 10.28 -11.84
CA ALA A 8 -11.90 9.56 -10.96
C ALA A 8 -11.36 8.29 -11.63
N ARG A 9 -12.20 7.58 -12.40
CA ARG A 9 -11.80 6.38 -13.15
C ARG A 9 -10.86 6.70 -14.32
N ILE A 10 -11.14 7.76 -15.08
CA ILE A 10 -10.28 8.20 -16.20
C ILE A 10 -8.91 8.68 -15.70
N LEU A 11 -8.87 9.33 -14.54
CA LEU A 11 -7.63 9.88 -13.98
C LEU A 11 -6.85 8.89 -13.11
N ALA A 12 -7.38 7.68 -12.85
CA ALA A 12 -6.80 6.75 -11.89
C ALA A 12 -5.35 6.35 -12.22
N GLU A 13 -5.04 6.03 -13.48
CA GLU A 13 -3.70 5.60 -13.90
C GLU A 13 -2.68 6.76 -13.90
N PRO A 14 -2.98 7.95 -14.46
CA PRO A 14 -2.08 9.10 -14.32
C PRO A 14 -1.82 9.50 -12.86
N LEU A 15 -2.86 9.49 -12.02
CA LEU A 15 -2.73 9.88 -10.60
C LEU A 15 -1.89 8.87 -9.81
N VAL A 16 -2.11 7.56 -10.01
CA VAL A 16 -1.32 6.54 -9.30
C VAL A 16 0.14 6.54 -9.76
N GLN A 17 0.38 6.76 -11.05
CA GLN A 17 1.74 6.86 -11.57
C GLN A 17 2.48 8.03 -10.92
N ALA A 18 1.86 9.22 -10.90
CA ALA A 18 2.43 10.39 -10.23
C ALA A 18 2.63 10.16 -8.73
N PHE A 19 1.66 9.53 -8.05
CA PHE A 19 1.76 9.21 -6.63
C PHE A 19 2.89 8.22 -6.32
N PHE A 20 3.09 7.19 -7.14
CA PHE A 20 4.20 6.22 -6.99
C PHE A 20 5.55 6.87 -7.28
N GLN A 21 5.64 7.70 -8.32
CA GLN A 21 6.84 8.48 -8.62
C GLN A 21 7.19 9.42 -7.48
N GLU A 22 6.22 10.19 -6.98
CA GLU A 22 6.43 11.04 -5.81
C GLU A 22 6.85 10.18 -4.63
N THR A 23 6.21 9.05 -4.35
CA THR A 23 6.50 8.21 -3.18
C THR A 23 7.89 7.56 -3.19
N ALA A 24 8.51 7.35 -4.35
CA ALA A 24 9.81 6.68 -4.45
C ALA A 24 10.89 7.33 -3.55
N GLY A 25 11.77 6.51 -2.99
CA GLY A 25 12.84 6.89 -2.06
C GLY A 25 12.76 6.17 -0.72
N ASP A 26 13.59 6.63 0.22
CA ASP A 26 13.73 6.05 1.55
C ASP A 26 12.91 6.80 2.59
N TRP A 27 12.28 6.04 3.48
CA TRP A 27 11.38 6.54 4.50
C TRP A 27 11.65 5.90 5.85
N ARG A 28 11.57 6.71 6.90
CA ARG A 28 11.38 6.24 8.27
C ARG A 28 9.89 6.28 8.58
N SER A 29 9.29 5.12 8.82
CA SER A 29 7.89 4.94 9.19
C SER A 29 7.75 4.72 10.70
N GLU A 30 6.93 5.54 11.36
CA GLU A 30 6.53 5.38 12.75
C GLU A 30 5.06 5.00 12.78
N ARG A 31 4.79 3.75 13.16
CA ARG A 31 3.47 3.15 13.15
C ARG A 31 3.01 2.85 14.56
N ARG A 32 1.74 3.12 14.83
CA ARG A 32 1.03 2.62 16.01
C ARG A 32 -0.18 1.81 15.60
N TYR A 33 -0.27 0.59 16.10
CA TYR A 33 -1.48 -0.23 16.04
C TYR A 33 -2.31 -0.05 17.31
N TYR A 34 -3.62 -0.03 17.13
CA TYR A 34 -4.64 -0.02 18.17
C TYR A 34 -5.49 -1.28 18.01
N THR A 35 -5.40 -2.22 18.94
CA THR A 35 -6.29 -3.38 18.99
C THR A 35 -7.60 -2.96 19.65
N LEU A 36 -8.70 -2.91 18.88
CA LEU A 36 -9.91 -2.21 19.34
C LEU A 36 -10.59 -2.90 20.52
N LYS A 37 -10.63 -4.23 20.54
CA LYS A 37 -11.28 -4.98 21.63
C LYS A 37 -10.53 -4.90 22.96
N SER A 38 -9.19 -4.86 22.94
CA SER A 38 -8.38 -4.82 24.16
C SER A 38 -7.94 -3.41 24.57
N GLY A 39 -7.95 -2.44 23.64
CA GLY A 39 -7.38 -1.11 23.84
C GLY A 39 -5.86 -1.08 23.84
N GLU A 40 -5.20 -2.22 23.60
CA GLU A 40 -3.75 -2.30 23.56
C GLU A 40 -3.17 -1.56 22.36
N THR A 41 -2.03 -0.91 22.59
CA THR A 41 -1.27 -0.24 21.53
C THR A 41 0.08 -0.89 21.30
N GLN A 42 0.49 -0.97 20.04
CA GLN A 42 1.83 -1.46 19.67
C GLN A 42 2.52 -0.45 18.75
N ASN A 43 3.71 -0.01 19.14
CA ASN A 43 4.53 0.88 18.33
C ASN A 43 5.53 0.06 17.50
N VAL A 44 5.67 0.41 16.24
CA VAL A 44 6.61 -0.20 15.29
C VAL A 44 7.32 0.91 14.53
N VAL A 45 8.65 0.87 14.48
CA VAL A 45 9.46 1.78 13.66
C VAL A 45 10.02 0.97 12.50
N SER A 46 9.92 1.49 11.28
CA SER A 46 10.43 0.79 10.09
C SER A 46 11.28 1.71 9.22
N ARG A 47 12.32 1.15 8.60
CA ARG A 47 12.93 1.72 7.40
C ARG A 47 12.24 1.11 6.20
N ILE A 48 11.79 1.96 5.26
CA ILE A 48 11.07 1.53 4.06
C ILE A 48 11.79 2.14 2.85
N THR A 49 12.12 1.31 1.88
CA THR A 49 12.68 1.73 0.59
C THR A 49 11.65 1.45 -0.48
N ILE A 50 11.35 2.46 -1.30
CA ILE A 50 10.34 2.39 -2.35
C ILE A 50 10.98 2.75 -3.68
N GLU A 51 10.88 1.86 -4.67
CA GLU A 51 11.39 2.13 -6.02
C GLU A 51 10.23 2.16 -7.01
N PHE A 52 10.21 3.16 -7.89
CA PHE A 52 9.22 3.25 -8.95
C PHE A 52 9.55 2.26 -10.07
N LEU A 53 8.53 1.54 -10.55
CA LEU A 53 8.64 0.62 -11.68
C LEU A 53 7.88 1.19 -12.88
N PRO A 54 8.56 1.54 -13.98
CA PRO A 54 7.89 1.92 -15.22
C PRO A 54 7.21 0.71 -15.87
N ALA A 55 6.30 0.97 -16.82
CA ALA A 55 5.69 -0.08 -17.63
C ALA A 55 6.76 -0.99 -18.26
N GLY A 56 6.51 -2.31 -18.21
CA GLY A 56 7.40 -3.31 -18.80
C GLY A 56 8.66 -3.64 -18.00
N ALA A 57 8.85 -3.08 -16.80
CA ALA A 57 9.94 -3.50 -15.91
C ALA A 57 9.80 -4.99 -15.51
N ASP A 58 10.92 -5.70 -15.43
CA ASP A 58 10.94 -7.15 -15.13
C ASP A 58 10.09 -7.56 -13.91
N PRO A 59 10.13 -6.85 -12.76
CA PRO A 59 9.29 -7.21 -11.61
C PRO A 59 7.78 -7.10 -11.90
N LEU A 60 7.36 -6.23 -12.84
CA LEU A 60 5.97 -6.14 -13.27
C LEU A 60 5.57 -7.27 -14.22
N LEU A 61 6.51 -7.79 -15.02
CA LEU A 61 6.28 -8.96 -15.86
C LEU A 61 6.09 -10.21 -14.99
N GLU A 62 6.96 -10.41 -14.01
CA GLU A 62 6.84 -11.49 -13.00
C GLU A 62 5.52 -11.38 -12.23
N LEU A 63 5.15 -10.17 -11.81
CA LEU A 63 3.88 -9.94 -11.11
C LEU A 63 2.68 -10.24 -12.03
N ALA A 64 2.74 -9.86 -13.30
CA ALA A 64 1.68 -10.14 -14.26
C ALA A 64 1.51 -11.65 -14.50
N GLU A 65 2.60 -12.40 -14.58
CA GLU A 65 2.58 -13.86 -14.67
C GLU A 65 1.99 -14.50 -13.41
N LEU A 66 2.41 -14.05 -12.23
CA LEU A 66 1.91 -14.53 -10.94
C LEU A 66 0.39 -14.35 -10.81
N HIS A 67 -0.15 -13.26 -11.36
CA HIS A 67 -1.59 -12.98 -11.41
C HIS A 67 -2.29 -13.54 -12.65
N GLN A 68 -1.58 -14.23 -13.53
CA GLN A 68 -2.10 -14.82 -14.79
C GLN A 68 -2.79 -13.77 -15.67
N LEU A 69 -2.19 -12.59 -15.79
CA LEU A 69 -2.76 -11.48 -16.56
C LEU A 69 -2.55 -11.68 -18.07
N ASP A 70 -3.52 -11.21 -18.85
CA ASP A 70 -3.43 -11.13 -20.31
C ASP A 70 -2.22 -10.26 -20.74
N PRO A 71 -1.21 -10.83 -21.44
CA PRO A 71 -0.03 -10.10 -21.88
C PRO A 71 -0.32 -8.93 -22.82
N SER A 72 -1.47 -8.94 -23.51
CA SER A 72 -1.88 -7.83 -24.37
C SER A 72 -2.36 -6.59 -23.59
N LYS A 73 -2.54 -6.72 -22.27
CA LYS A 73 -2.99 -5.67 -21.36
C LYS A 73 -2.01 -5.53 -20.21
N PRO A 74 -0.81 -4.98 -20.44
CA PRO A 74 0.24 -4.90 -19.42
C PRO A 74 -0.16 -4.01 -18.25
N LEU A 75 0.54 -4.19 -17.13
CA LEU A 75 0.52 -3.24 -16.01
C LEU A 75 1.15 -1.92 -16.46
N VAL A 76 0.54 -0.79 -16.09
CA VAL A 76 0.95 0.55 -16.57
C VAL A 76 2.12 1.13 -15.80
N CYS A 77 2.25 0.78 -14.53
CA CYS A 77 3.38 1.09 -13.65
C CYS A 77 3.27 0.28 -12.36
N GLY A 78 4.25 0.45 -11.48
CA GLY A 78 4.20 -0.15 -10.16
C GLY A 78 5.28 0.36 -9.22
N THR A 79 5.52 -0.38 -8.16
CA THR A 79 6.59 -0.08 -7.22
C THR A 79 7.06 -1.32 -6.47
N THR A 80 8.35 -1.41 -6.17
CA THR A 80 8.84 -2.32 -5.13
C THR A 80 8.81 -1.60 -3.79
N VAL A 81 8.45 -2.31 -2.73
CA VAL A 81 8.52 -1.81 -1.37
C VAL A 81 9.24 -2.83 -0.52
N ALA A 82 10.39 -2.45 0.02
CA ALA A 82 11.15 -3.23 0.99
C ALA A 82 11.09 -2.56 2.36
N TRP A 83 11.11 -3.35 3.43
CA TRP A 83 11.09 -2.83 4.80
C TRP A 83 11.93 -3.67 5.76
N GLU A 84 12.39 -2.99 6.80
CA GLU A 84 12.89 -3.57 8.04
C GLU A 84 12.15 -2.91 9.21
N SER A 85 11.45 -3.72 10.02
CA SER A 85 10.57 -3.25 11.09
C SER A 85 11.05 -3.70 12.47
N ASP A 86 11.22 -2.75 13.37
CA ASP A 86 11.50 -2.96 14.80
C ASP A 86 10.22 -2.76 15.64
N TYR A 87 9.90 -3.78 16.45
CA TYR A 87 8.77 -3.78 17.36
C TYR A 87 9.23 -3.28 18.73
N VAL A 88 9.05 -1.97 18.95
CA VAL A 88 9.54 -1.22 20.10
C VAL A 88 9.15 -1.90 21.42
N GLY A 89 10.14 -2.13 22.28
CA GLY A 89 9.92 -2.66 23.63
C GLY A 89 9.63 -4.17 23.70
N THR A 90 9.64 -4.89 22.57
CA THR A 90 9.38 -6.35 22.56
C THR A 90 10.65 -7.21 22.64
N GLY A 91 11.82 -6.63 22.38
CA GLY A 91 13.10 -7.36 22.31
C GLY A 91 13.21 -8.36 21.15
N LYS A 92 12.23 -8.36 20.24
CA LYS A 92 12.23 -9.23 19.05
C LYS A 92 13.25 -8.74 18.03
N LYS A 93 13.78 -9.67 17.23
CA LYS A 93 14.61 -9.32 16.07
C LYS A 93 13.78 -8.51 15.05
N PRO A 94 14.40 -7.57 14.30
CA PRO A 94 13.73 -6.86 13.24
C PRO A 94 13.12 -7.82 12.21
N VAL A 95 11.93 -7.45 11.71
CA VAL A 95 11.22 -8.19 10.67
C VAL A 95 11.51 -7.53 9.32
N VAL A 96 12.12 -8.28 8.41
CA VAL A 96 12.40 -7.83 7.05
C VAL A 96 11.39 -8.39 6.07
N GLY A 97 11.10 -7.65 5.01
CA GLY A 97 10.26 -8.13 3.93
C GLY A 97 10.29 -7.21 2.72
N SER A 98 9.72 -7.71 1.63
CA SER A 98 9.52 -6.95 0.40
C SER A 98 8.22 -7.37 -0.27
N THR A 99 7.71 -6.53 -1.16
CA THR A 99 6.52 -6.77 -1.96
C THR A 99 6.60 -5.96 -3.25
N ILE A 100 5.94 -6.43 -4.29
CA ILE A 100 5.83 -5.75 -5.58
C ILE A 100 4.37 -5.34 -5.75
N PHE A 101 4.16 -4.09 -6.13
CA PHE A 101 2.88 -3.54 -6.54
C PHE A 101 2.90 -3.25 -8.03
N GLY A 102 1.80 -3.51 -8.71
CA GLY A 102 1.60 -3.11 -10.10
C GLY A 102 0.16 -2.69 -10.32
N VAL A 103 -0.09 -1.82 -11.30
CA VAL A 103 -1.42 -1.23 -11.49
C VAL A 103 -1.91 -1.38 -12.92
N ARG A 104 -3.22 -1.60 -13.08
CA ARG A 104 -3.96 -1.52 -14.34
C ARG A 104 -5.41 -1.15 -14.06
N GLY A 105 -5.92 -0.13 -14.74
CA GLY A 105 -7.23 0.46 -14.50
C GLY A 105 -7.36 0.95 -13.06
N THR A 106 -8.38 0.49 -12.34
CA THR A 106 -8.60 0.82 -10.92
C THR A 106 -8.13 -0.29 -9.97
N THR A 107 -7.37 -1.26 -10.49
CA THR A 107 -6.91 -2.43 -9.73
C THR A 107 -5.41 -2.34 -9.51
N LEU A 108 -5.02 -2.51 -8.25
CA LEU A 108 -3.64 -2.68 -7.82
C LEU A 108 -3.41 -4.16 -7.52
N TYR A 109 -2.37 -4.73 -8.12
CA TYR A 109 -1.94 -6.12 -8.01
C TYR A 109 -0.74 -6.18 -7.07
N ARG A 110 -0.68 -7.23 -6.26
CA ARG A 110 0.35 -7.42 -5.25
C ARG A 110 0.83 -8.85 -5.21
N ASP A 111 2.13 -9.08 -5.06
CA ASP A 111 2.72 -10.43 -5.01
C ASP A 111 2.29 -11.20 -3.75
N ARG A 112 1.95 -10.48 -2.68
CA ARG A 112 1.50 -11.04 -1.40
C ARG A 112 0.51 -10.13 -0.68
N GLY A 113 -0.31 -10.71 0.20
CA GLY A 113 -1.12 -9.95 1.16
C GLY A 113 -0.39 -9.67 2.48
N PHE A 114 -1.04 -8.91 3.37
CA PHE A 114 -0.50 -8.63 4.71
C PHE A 114 -0.31 -9.89 5.56
N ALA A 115 -1.24 -10.83 5.47
CA ALA A 115 -1.26 -12.07 6.26
C ALA A 115 -1.26 -13.33 5.38
N THR A 116 -0.88 -13.21 4.11
CA THR A 116 -0.83 -14.36 3.19
C THR A 116 0.28 -14.19 2.16
N PRO A 117 1.03 -15.27 1.83
CA PRO A 117 2.02 -15.23 0.76
C PRO A 117 1.38 -15.30 -0.64
N LYS A 118 0.06 -15.48 -0.73
CA LYS A 118 -0.65 -15.56 -2.01
C LYS A 118 -0.78 -14.16 -2.64
N PRO A 119 -0.75 -14.07 -3.99
CA PRO A 119 -1.03 -12.82 -4.68
C PRO A 119 -2.43 -12.32 -4.33
N VAL A 120 -2.56 -11.00 -4.17
CA VAL A 120 -3.83 -10.34 -3.85
C VAL A 120 -4.02 -9.09 -4.72
N THR A 121 -5.28 -8.67 -4.86
CA THR A 121 -5.64 -7.44 -5.54
C THR A 121 -6.29 -6.46 -4.57
N ALA A 122 -6.10 -5.18 -4.81
CA ALA A 122 -6.81 -4.09 -4.17
C ALA A 122 -7.55 -3.27 -5.22
N GLN A 123 -8.74 -2.78 -4.87
CA GLN A 123 -9.32 -1.64 -5.59
C GLN A 123 -8.72 -0.36 -5.03
N TYR A 124 -8.46 0.61 -5.91
CA TYR A 124 -7.97 1.90 -5.48
C TYR A 124 -8.73 3.06 -6.11
N HIS A 125 -8.71 4.19 -5.44
CA HIS A 125 -9.16 5.47 -5.96
C HIS A 125 -8.40 6.61 -5.28
N PHE A 126 -8.64 7.83 -5.76
CA PHE A 126 -8.03 9.04 -5.23
C PHE A 126 -9.12 9.98 -4.70
N ASN A 127 -9.03 10.36 -3.43
CA ASN A 127 -9.93 11.37 -2.82
C ASN A 127 -9.59 12.78 -3.33
N ASP A 128 -8.30 13.02 -3.56
CA ASP A 128 -7.73 14.19 -4.22
C ASP A 128 -6.43 13.76 -4.93
N ASN A 129 -5.71 14.69 -5.56
CA ASN A 129 -4.47 14.37 -6.28
C ASN A 129 -3.29 13.92 -5.39
N ARG A 130 -3.44 13.89 -4.07
CA ARG A 130 -2.41 13.51 -3.08
C ARG A 130 -2.86 12.44 -2.10
N THR A 131 -4.10 11.96 -2.17
CA THR A 131 -4.65 10.95 -1.25
C THR A 131 -5.11 9.71 -1.99
N LEU A 132 -4.31 8.65 -1.91
CA LEU A 132 -4.60 7.32 -2.43
C LEU A 132 -5.37 6.51 -1.38
N VAL A 133 -6.48 5.90 -1.78
CA VAL A 133 -7.26 4.99 -0.95
C VAL A 133 -7.19 3.59 -1.57
N LEU A 134 -6.90 2.58 -0.75
CA LEU A 134 -6.80 1.17 -1.14
C LEU A 134 -7.81 0.35 -0.33
N LYS A 135 -8.48 -0.59 -0.99
CA LYS A 135 -9.26 -1.63 -0.31
C LYS A 135 -8.84 -3.00 -0.80
N THR A 136 -8.26 -3.79 0.10
CA THR A 136 -7.88 -5.18 -0.12
C THR A 136 -8.79 -6.10 0.69
N GLN A 137 -9.26 -7.20 0.13
CA GLN A 137 -10.09 -8.16 0.85
C GLN A 137 -9.67 -9.60 0.52
N TYR A 138 -9.47 -10.42 1.54
CA TYR A 138 -9.19 -11.86 1.43
C TYR A 138 -9.42 -12.55 2.79
N ASN A 139 -9.76 -13.84 2.77
CA ASN A 139 -9.93 -14.67 3.98
C ASN A 139 -10.81 -14.01 5.07
N ASP A 140 -11.97 -13.48 4.68
CA ASP A 140 -12.91 -12.72 5.53
C ASP A 140 -12.33 -11.47 6.23
N SER A 141 -11.11 -11.07 5.87
CA SER A 141 -10.48 -9.85 6.34
C SER A 141 -10.51 -8.78 5.25
N SER A 142 -10.74 -7.53 5.66
CA SER A 142 -10.57 -6.35 4.80
C SER A 142 -9.55 -5.39 5.39
N PHE A 143 -8.79 -4.77 4.50
CA PHE A 143 -7.76 -3.79 4.81
C PHE A 143 -8.08 -2.55 3.99
N GLU A 144 -8.48 -1.49 4.67
CA GLU A 144 -8.79 -0.19 4.06
C GLU A 144 -7.67 0.77 4.44
N GLU A 145 -6.89 1.20 3.45
CA GLU A 145 -5.76 2.10 3.67
C GLU A 145 -6.02 3.44 3.00
N GLU A 146 -5.68 4.52 3.70
CA GLU A 146 -5.62 5.86 3.12
C GLU A 146 -4.19 6.39 3.29
N LEU A 147 -3.55 6.78 2.18
CA LEU A 147 -2.20 7.31 2.13
C LEU A 147 -2.22 8.72 1.58
N ARG A 148 -1.68 9.69 2.32
CA ARG A 148 -1.66 11.10 1.91
C ARG A 148 -0.24 11.66 1.89
N LEU A 149 0.16 12.25 0.77
CA LEU A 149 1.43 12.96 0.65
C LEU A 149 1.31 14.38 1.21
N ILE A 150 2.15 14.72 2.19
CA ILE A 150 2.18 16.02 2.87
C ILE A 150 3.47 16.75 2.51
N GLY A 151 3.34 17.73 1.61
CA GLY A 151 4.49 18.35 0.96
C GLY A 151 5.35 17.29 0.27
N GLN A 152 6.67 17.50 0.27
CA GLN A 152 7.62 16.54 -0.29
C GLN A 152 8.25 15.64 0.76
N ARG A 153 8.15 15.96 2.06
CA ARG A 153 8.94 15.30 3.11
C ARG A 153 8.19 14.25 3.92
N TYR A 154 6.86 14.33 3.93
CA TYR A 154 6.04 13.51 4.81
C TYR A 154 4.95 12.77 4.04
N ARG A 155 4.60 11.58 4.53
CA ARG A 155 3.43 10.83 4.13
C ARG A 155 2.71 10.37 5.39
N THR A 156 1.41 10.57 5.45
CA THR A 156 0.57 9.96 6.49
C THR A 156 -0.13 8.76 5.90
N ARG A 157 -0.36 7.75 6.74
CA ARG A 157 -1.21 6.62 6.38
C ARG A 157 -2.10 6.25 7.55
N GLN A 158 -3.28 5.74 7.25
CA GLN A 158 -4.07 4.95 8.19
C GLN A 158 -4.46 3.63 7.55
N THR A 159 -4.68 2.63 8.38
CA THR A 159 -5.23 1.34 7.98
C THR A 159 -6.35 0.96 8.94
N VAL A 160 -7.53 0.66 8.42
CA VAL A 160 -8.59 -0.04 9.17
C VAL A 160 -8.57 -1.50 8.76
N ILE A 161 -8.44 -2.39 9.75
CA ILE A 161 -8.45 -3.83 9.57
C ILE A 161 -9.74 -4.36 10.17
N SER A 162 -10.55 -4.99 9.34
CA SER A 162 -11.79 -5.66 9.76
C SER A 162 -11.71 -7.14 9.47
N ARG A 163 -12.42 -7.95 10.27
CA ARG A 163 -12.56 -9.39 10.08
C ARG A 163 -14.00 -9.80 10.35
N ALA A 164 -14.59 -10.58 9.43
CA ALA A 164 -15.99 -10.97 9.48
C ALA A 164 -16.95 -9.77 9.65
N GLY A 165 -16.60 -8.62 9.04
CA GLY A 165 -17.40 -7.39 9.09
C GLY A 165 -17.21 -6.54 10.35
N GLU A 166 -16.39 -6.96 11.32
CA GLU A 166 -16.09 -6.15 12.51
C GLU A 166 -14.70 -5.51 12.40
N GLU A 167 -14.58 -4.22 12.72
CA GLU A 167 -13.28 -3.57 12.90
C GLU A 167 -12.55 -4.18 14.09
N ILE A 168 -11.32 -4.63 13.88
CA ILE A 168 -10.51 -5.27 14.92
C ILE A 168 -9.25 -4.46 15.28
N MET A 169 -8.73 -3.69 14.33
CA MET A 169 -7.48 -2.97 14.51
C MET A 169 -7.40 -1.73 13.63
N ILE A 170 -6.82 -0.66 14.18
CA ILE A 170 -6.48 0.55 13.42
C ILE A 170 -4.97 0.76 13.47
N GLY A 171 -4.36 1.00 12.32
CA GLY A 171 -2.96 1.45 12.21
C GLY A 171 -2.90 2.92 11.84
N GLN A 172 -2.05 3.70 12.50
CA GLN A 172 -1.73 5.08 12.13
C GLN A 172 -0.22 5.25 11.94
N TYR A 173 0.17 6.00 10.92
CA TYR A 173 1.53 6.03 10.42
C TYR A 173 1.95 7.47 10.11
N LEU A 174 3.11 7.87 10.62
CA LEU A 174 3.87 9.00 10.12
C LEU A 174 5.12 8.48 9.39
N GLU A 175 5.26 8.84 8.13
CA GLU A 175 6.38 8.42 7.31
C GLU A 175 7.16 9.67 6.88
N THR A 176 8.43 9.73 7.25
CA THR A 176 9.32 10.87 6.98
C THR A 176 10.42 10.41 6.06
N ARG A 177 10.66 11.17 4.98
CA ARG A 177 11.81 10.90 4.10
C ARG A 177 13.14 10.99 4.83
N ILE A 178 14.06 10.12 4.45
CA ILE A 178 15.45 10.08 4.91
C ILE A 178 16.32 10.88 3.94
#